data_AF-A0A9W6PNF3-F1
#
_entry.id   AF-A0A9W6PNF3-F1
#
_cell.length_a   1.000
_cell.length_b   1.000
_cell.length_c   1.000
_cell.angle_alpha   90.00
_cell.angle_beta   90.00
_cell.angle_gamma   90.00
#
_symmetry.space_group_name_H-M   'P 1'
#
loop_
_entity.id
_entity.type
_entity.pdbx_description
1 polymer ?
#
loop_
_entity_poly.entity_id
_entity_poly.type
_entity_poly.pdbx_seq_one_letter_code
_entity_poly.pdbx_strand_id
1 'polypeptide(L)'
;MAAADAAGERHQHSGSAVGQGLAPAAVGGGPAALVEPVLGADRGRWGQYSAAVARWETLTRPAPPPTDEGGRLRPEFVEWMQGLDTGWVTATPGLGRPAQLTALGNGVVPQQAARALELLAPPLGRCPRCRIR
;
A
#
# COMPACT_ATOMS: atom_id res chain seq x y z
N MET A 1 43.84 26.42 -43.01
CA MET A 1 43.30 25.14 -43.49
C MET A 1 42.36 24.63 -42.41
N ALA A 2 41.06 24.81 -42.64
CA ALA A 2 40.00 24.41 -41.74
C ALA A 2 39.81 22.89 -41.77
N ALA A 3 39.43 22.32 -40.63
CA ALA A 3 38.71 21.04 -40.57
C ALA A 3 37.52 21.27 -39.64
N ALA A 4 36.34 20.94 -40.16
CA ALA A 4 35.03 21.16 -39.60
C ALA A 4 34.49 19.91 -38.89
N ASP A 5 33.45 20.15 -38.07
CA ASP A 5 32.40 19.23 -37.60
C ASP A 5 32.82 18.08 -36.65
N ALA A 6 32.05 17.68 -35.63
CA ALA A 6 30.60 17.77 -35.50
C ALA A 6 30.14 18.07 -34.06
N ALA A 7 29.08 18.87 -33.98
CA ALA A 7 28.27 19.10 -32.79
C ALA A 7 27.56 17.80 -32.34
N GLY A 8 27.73 17.44 -31.07
CA GLY A 8 26.92 16.43 -30.39
C GLY A 8 25.81 17.12 -29.60
N GLU A 9 24.66 17.28 -30.24
CA GLU A 9 23.43 17.86 -29.68
C GLU A 9 23.01 17.12 -28.40
N ARG A 10 23.01 17.80 -27.25
CA ARG A 10 22.35 17.31 -26.03
C ARG A 10 20.85 17.56 -26.16
N HIS A 11 20.11 16.52 -26.52
CA HIS A 11 18.65 16.50 -26.47
C HIS A 11 18.17 16.63 -25.02
N GLN A 12 17.78 17.86 -24.64
CA GLN A 12 17.01 18.13 -23.42
C GLN A 12 15.55 17.84 -23.72
N HIS A 13 15.02 16.74 -23.17
CA HIS A 13 13.59 16.42 -23.26
C HIS A 13 12.82 17.25 -22.22
N SER A 14 12.49 18.48 -22.60
CA SER A 14 11.52 19.33 -21.90
C SER A 14 10.10 18.86 -22.23
N GLY A 15 9.64 17.81 -21.54
CA GLY A 15 8.27 17.33 -21.62
C GLY A 15 7.35 18.11 -20.68
N SER A 16 6.74 19.18 -21.18
CA SER A 16 5.64 19.88 -20.51
C SER A 16 4.38 19.01 -20.56
N ALA A 17 4.12 18.26 -19.48
CA ALA A 17 2.88 17.51 -19.31
C ALA A 17 1.86 18.40 -18.58
N VAL A 18 1.07 19.16 -19.34
CA VAL A 18 -0.19 19.73 -18.85
C VAL A 18 -1.20 18.58 -18.72
N GLY A 19 -1.08 17.84 -17.62
CA GLY A 19 -2.09 16.89 -17.18
C GLY A 19 -3.21 17.63 -16.47
N GLN A 20 -4.34 17.80 -17.13
CA GLN A 20 -5.57 18.27 -16.52
C GLN A 20 -5.94 17.30 -15.38
N GLY A 21 -5.80 17.77 -14.14
CA GLY A 21 -6.09 16.98 -12.94
C GLY A 21 -7.57 16.63 -12.88
N LEU A 22 -7.91 15.39 -13.22
CA LEU A 22 -9.18 14.80 -12.80
C LEU A 22 -9.08 14.61 -11.29
N ALA A 23 -9.91 15.35 -10.55
CA ALA A 23 -9.96 15.27 -9.09
C ALA A 23 -10.15 13.80 -8.67
N PRO A 24 -9.42 13.30 -7.65
CA PRO A 24 -9.71 11.99 -7.10
C PRO A 24 -11.15 11.99 -6.62
N ALA A 25 -11.95 11.07 -7.14
CA ALA A 25 -13.28 10.80 -6.61
C ALA A 25 -13.12 10.58 -5.09
N ALA A 26 -13.71 11.47 -4.30
CA ALA A 26 -13.73 11.37 -2.87
C ALA A 26 -14.47 10.08 -2.51
N VAL A 27 -13.73 8.99 -2.32
CA VAL A 27 -14.21 7.87 -1.53
C VAL A 27 -14.36 8.45 -0.14
N GLY A 28 -15.61 8.72 0.24
CA GLY A 28 -15.97 9.28 1.53
C GLY A 28 -15.58 8.32 2.64
N GLY A 29 -14.32 8.39 3.08
CA GLY A 29 -13.96 8.11 4.45
C GLY A 29 -14.63 9.19 5.27
N GLY A 30 -15.83 8.91 5.79
CA GLY A 30 -16.44 9.72 6.84
C GLY A 30 -15.39 9.99 7.93
N PRO A 31 -15.47 11.15 8.61
CA PRO A 31 -14.43 11.54 9.55
C PRO A 31 -14.18 10.37 10.48
N ALA A 32 -12.94 9.90 10.53
CA ALA A 32 -12.49 8.99 11.56
C ALA A 32 -13.01 9.60 12.85
N ALA A 33 -14.06 8.98 13.43
CA ALA A 33 -14.75 9.50 14.59
C ALA A 33 -13.66 9.91 15.56
N LEU A 34 -13.71 11.18 15.99
CA LEU A 34 -12.75 11.77 16.91
C LEU A 34 -12.54 10.73 18.02
N VAL A 35 -11.40 10.06 17.97
CA VAL A 35 -11.02 9.13 19.02
C VAL A 35 -10.66 10.07 20.14
N GLU A 36 -11.63 10.34 21.01
CA GLU A 36 -11.42 11.17 22.18
C GLU A 36 -10.12 10.68 22.84
N PRO A 37 -9.13 11.57 23.02
CA PRO A 37 -7.89 11.14 23.62
C PRO A 37 -8.25 10.63 25.00
N VAL A 38 -8.06 9.34 25.24
CA VAL A 38 -8.07 8.80 26.60
C VAL A 38 -6.95 9.53 27.34
N LEU A 39 -7.33 10.56 28.09
CA LEU A 39 -6.43 11.36 28.92
C LEU A 39 -5.81 10.37 29.92
N GLY A 40 -4.55 10.01 29.71
CA GLY A 40 -3.79 9.14 30.61
C GLY A 40 -3.44 7.73 30.09
N ALA A 41 -3.79 7.35 28.85
CA ALA A 41 -3.27 6.10 28.29
C ALA A 41 -1.77 6.25 27.97
N ASP A 42 -0.93 5.35 28.47
CA ASP A 42 0.44 5.19 28.00
C ASP A 42 0.42 4.98 26.48
N ARG A 43 0.81 6.03 25.75
CA ARG A 43 0.76 6.01 24.28
C ARG A 43 1.90 5.19 23.69
N GLY A 44 2.88 4.79 24.51
CA GLY A 44 4.03 3.99 24.12
C GLY A 44 4.70 4.49 22.83
N ARG A 45 5.32 3.58 22.08
CA ARG A 45 5.96 3.89 20.80
C ARG A 45 4.99 4.29 19.68
N TRP A 46 3.69 4.06 19.86
CA TRP A 46 2.68 4.23 18.80
C TRP A 46 1.94 5.57 18.87
N GLY A 47 2.14 6.36 19.94
CA GLY A 47 1.53 7.68 20.05
C GLY A 47 0.01 7.61 19.97
N GLN A 48 -0.57 8.48 19.14
CA GLN A 48 -2.02 8.52 18.90
C GLN A 48 -2.58 7.26 18.22
N TYR A 49 -1.72 6.41 17.64
CA TYR A 49 -2.14 5.21 16.92
C TYR A 49 -2.22 3.97 17.82
N SER A 50 -1.89 4.07 19.12
CA SER A 50 -1.83 2.93 20.04
C SER A 50 -3.10 2.08 20.04
N ALA A 51 -4.28 2.70 20.10
CA ALA A 51 -5.55 1.99 20.08
C ALA A 51 -5.83 1.29 18.74
N ALA A 52 -5.42 1.89 17.61
CA ALA A 52 -5.58 1.29 16.29
C ALA A 52 -4.63 0.10 16.12
N VAL A 53 -3.36 0.26 16.53
CA VAL A 53 -2.36 -0.81 16.50
C VAL A 53 -2.79 -1.98 17.38
N ALA A 54 -3.22 -1.73 18.62
CA ALA A 54 -3.67 -2.79 19.52
C ALA A 54 -4.83 -3.61 18.94
N ARG A 55 -5.82 -2.95 18.33
CA ARG A 55 -6.92 -3.66 17.64
C ARG A 55 -6.44 -4.47 16.44
N TRP A 56 -5.44 -3.97 15.71
CA TRP A 56 -4.92 -4.70 14.57
C TRP A 56 -4.06 -5.89 14.99
N GLU A 57 -3.29 -5.75 16.07
CA GLU A 57 -2.52 -6.83 16.66
C GLU A 57 -3.40 -8.00 17.13
N THR A 58 -4.60 -7.73 17.66
CA THR A 58 -5.54 -8.80 18.06
C THR A 58 -6.14 -9.54 16.87
N LEU A 59 -6.28 -8.90 15.71
CA LEU A 59 -6.85 -9.48 14.50
C LEU A 59 -5.80 -10.17 13.62
N THR A 60 -4.53 -9.81 13.77
CA THR A 60 -3.44 -10.30 12.91
C THR A 60 -2.35 -10.97 13.75
N ARG A 61 -1.32 -10.21 14.10
CA ARG A 61 -0.13 -10.62 14.87
C ARG A 61 0.49 -9.39 15.52
N PRO A 62 1.43 -9.53 16.48
CA PRO A 62 2.14 -8.39 17.04
C PRO A 62 2.77 -7.51 15.97
N ALA A 63 2.71 -6.19 16.16
CA ALA A 63 3.20 -5.22 15.20
C ALA A 63 4.72 -5.26 15.14
N PRO A 64 5.32 -5.51 13.95
CA PRO A 64 6.76 -5.37 13.78
C PRO A 64 7.17 -3.89 13.94
N PRO A 65 8.46 -3.61 14.17
CA PRO A 65 8.95 -2.24 14.22
C PRO A 65 8.60 -1.47 12.94
N PRO A 66 8.08 -0.22 13.04
CA PRO A 66 7.64 0.52 11.86
C PRO A 66 8.81 1.02 11.02
N THR A 67 9.96 1.26 11.64
CA THR A 67 11.16 1.77 10.99
C THR A 67 12.39 0.95 11.37
N ASP A 68 13.42 1.00 10.52
CA ASP A 68 14.76 0.54 10.87
C ASP A 68 15.49 1.56 11.77
N GLU A 69 16.73 1.27 12.14
CA GLU A 69 17.58 2.14 12.97
C GLU A 69 17.84 3.51 12.33
N GLY A 70 17.79 3.59 11.00
CA GLY A 70 17.93 4.82 10.23
C GLY A 70 16.61 5.57 10.03
N GLY A 71 15.53 5.16 10.69
CA GLY A 71 14.21 5.79 10.59
C GLY A 71 13.48 5.50 9.27
N ARG A 72 13.95 4.54 8.46
CA ARG A 72 13.31 4.21 7.18
C ARG A 72 12.21 3.18 7.39
N LEU A 73 11.09 3.36 6.69
CA LEU A 73 9.91 2.48 6.76
C LEU A 73 10.28 1.00 6.47
N ARG A 74 9.85 0.09 7.33
CA ARG A 74 10.11 -1.34 7.15
C ARG A 74 9.05 -2.01 6.25
N PRO A 75 9.43 -2.73 5.18
CA PRO A 75 8.48 -3.47 4.35
C PRO A 75 7.60 -4.44 5.13
N GLU A 76 8.16 -5.10 6.15
CA GLU A 76 7.46 -6.06 7.00
C GLU A 76 6.32 -5.39 7.78
N PHE A 77 6.51 -4.12 8.16
CA PHE A 77 5.46 -3.33 8.79
C PHE A 77 4.35 -2.97 7.81
N VAL A 78 4.67 -2.63 6.56
CA VAL A 78 3.66 -2.36 5.53
C VAL A 78 2.87 -3.62 5.15
N GLU A 79 3.56 -4.77 5.07
CA GLU A 79 2.93 -6.08 4.86
C GLU A 79 1.98 -6.43 6.02
N TRP A 80 2.40 -6.16 7.25
CA TRP A 80 1.55 -6.30 8.45
C TRP A 80 0.35 -5.34 8.44
N MET A 81 0.53 -4.07 8.05
CA MET A 81 -0.56 -3.09 7.96
C MET A 81 -1.65 -3.53 6.97
N GLN A 82 -1.27 -4.23 5.89
CA GLN A 82 -2.21 -4.80 4.94
C GLN A 82 -2.84 -6.12 5.43
N GLY A 83 -2.40 -6.66 6.57
CA GLY A 83 -2.90 -7.91 7.13
C GLY A 83 -2.52 -9.12 6.28
N LEU A 84 -1.44 -9.01 5.52
CA LEU A 84 -0.86 -10.12 4.76
C LEU A 84 -0.09 -11.04 5.70
N ASP A 85 0.00 -12.32 5.34
CA ASP A 85 0.84 -13.28 6.05
C ASP A 85 2.30 -12.83 6.06
N THR A 86 3.03 -13.25 7.09
CA THR A 86 4.45 -12.90 7.23
C THR A 86 5.25 -13.47 6.07
N GLY A 87 5.99 -12.62 5.37
CA GLY A 87 6.82 -13.02 4.23
C GLY A 87 6.09 -12.99 2.89
N TRP A 88 4.81 -12.62 2.83
CA TRP A 88 4.01 -12.66 1.59
C TRP A 88 4.69 -11.95 0.41
N VAL A 89 5.19 -10.74 0.63
CA VAL A 89 6.08 -10.01 -0.29
C VAL A 89 7.52 -10.10 0.19
N THR A 90 7.73 -9.95 1.50
CA THR A 90 9.06 -9.71 2.08
C THR A 90 10.00 -10.91 2.06
N ALA A 91 9.47 -12.13 1.90
CA ALA A 91 10.28 -13.35 1.73
C ALA A 91 10.50 -13.74 0.25
N THR A 92 10.12 -12.89 -0.71
CA THR A 92 10.31 -13.16 -2.14
C THR A 92 11.80 -13.15 -2.51
N PRO A 93 12.38 -14.27 -3.01
CA PRO A 93 13.79 -14.33 -3.36
C PRO A 93 14.19 -13.29 -4.42
N GLY A 94 15.30 -12.59 -4.19
CA GLY A 94 15.84 -11.58 -5.11
C GLY A 94 15.10 -10.24 -5.12
N LEU A 95 14.04 -10.06 -4.32
CA LEU A 95 13.28 -8.81 -4.26
C LEU A 95 13.89 -7.84 -3.25
N GLY A 96 14.53 -6.76 -3.75
CA GLY A 96 15.12 -5.72 -2.91
C GLY A 96 14.07 -4.83 -2.23
N ARG A 97 14.44 -4.19 -1.11
CA ARG A 97 13.57 -3.31 -0.30
C ARG A 97 12.75 -2.28 -1.11
N PRO A 98 13.31 -1.54 -2.08
CA PRO A 98 12.51 -0.60 -2.88
C PRO A 98 11.40 -1.29 -3.66
N ALA A 99 11.70 -2.44 -4.29
CA ALA A 99 10.72 -3.20 -5.07
C ALA A 99 9.63 -3.82 -4.16
N GLN A 100 10.00 -4.29 -2.96
CA GLN A 100 9.03 -4.75 -1.96
C GLN A 100 8.06 -3.62 -1.58
N LEU A 101 8.56 -2.41 -1.29
CA LEU A 101 7.72 -1.26 -0.95
C LEU A 101 6.87 -0.79 -2.13
N THR A 102 7.38 -0.85 -3.35
CA THR A 102 6.58 -0.57 -4.56
C THR A 102 5.46 -1.60 -4.73
N ALA A 103 5.73 -2.89 -4.52
CA ALA A 103 4.71 -3.93 -4.60
C ALA A 103 3.64 -3.76 -3.50
N LEU A 104 4.07 -3.53 -2.25
CA LEU A 104 3.18 -3.33 -1.12
C LEU A 104 2.38 -2.03 -1.24
N GLY A 105 2.99 -0.94 -1.75
CA GLY A 105 2.34 0.35 -1.92
C GLY A 105 1.33 0.41 -3.07
N ASN A 106 1.51 -0.44 -4.09
CA ASN A 106 0.53 -0.63 -5.18
C ASN A 106 -0.44 -1.79 -4.90
N GLY A 107 -0.27 -2.49 -3.78
CA GLY A 107 -1.13 -3.58 -3.34
C GLY A 107 -2.48 -3.09 -2.81
N VAL A 108 -3.27 -4.04 -2.32
CA VAL A 108 -4.57 -3.78 -1.70
C VAL A 108 -4.63 -4.44 -0.33
N VAL A 109 -5.46 -3.91 0.56
CA VAL A 109 -5.82 -4.58 1.82
C VAL A 109 -6.75 -5.76 1.49
N PRO A 110 -6.33 -7.03 1.63
CA PRO A 110 -7.10 -8.18 1.14
C PRO A 110 -8.49 -8.29 1.77
N GLN A 111 -8.65 -7.88 3.02
CA GLN A 111 -9.94 -7.88 3.73
C GLN A 111 -10.92 -6.89 3.10
N GLN A 112 -10.43 -5.72 2.67
CA GLN A 112 -11.24 -4.73 1.96
C GLN A 112 -11.56 -5.21 0.54
N ALA A 113 -10.60 -5.82 -0.14
CA ALA A 113 -10.80 -6.39 -1.47
C ALA A 113 -11.82 -7.54 -1.46
N ALA A 114 -11.73 -8.47 -0.49
CA ALA A 114 -12.69 -9.55 -0.30
C ALA A 114 -14.10 -9.00 -0.06
N ARG A 115 -14.24 -7.99 0.80
CA ARG A 115 -15.54 -7.36 1.05
C ARG A 115 -16.10 -6.65 -0.20
N ALA A 116 -15.25 -5.98 -0.98
CA ALA A 116 -15.67 -5.38 -2.23
C ALA A 116 -16.17 -6.43 -3.23
N LEU A 117 -15.51 -7.59 -3.32
CA LEU A 117 -15.97 -8.69 -4.17
C LEU A 117 -17.31 -9.24 -3.71
N GLU A 118 -17.57 -9.42 -2.41
CA GLU A 118 -18.89 -9.83 -1.91
C GLU A 118 -20.02 -8.87 -2.30
N LEU A 119 -19.71 -7.57 -2.32
CA LEU A 119 -20.70 -6.52 -2.60
C LEU A 119 -20.91 -6.29 -4.10
N LEU A 120 -19.85 -6.41 -4.89
CA LEU A 120 -19.81 -5.92 -6.27
C LEU A 120 -19.64 -7.04 -7.30
N ALA A 121 -19.16 -8.22 -6.92
CA ALA A 121 -19.00 -9.30 -7.87
C ALA A 121 -20.39 -9.76 -8.35
N PRO A 122 -20.59 -9.88 -9.67
CA PRO A 122 -21.79 -10.52 -10.17
C PRO A 122 -21.84 -11.96 -9.66
N PRO A 123 -23.03 -12.58 -9.57
CA PRO A 123 -23.14 -13.99 -9.26
C PRO A 123 -22.21 -14.77 -10.19
N LEU A 124 -21.25 -15.51 -9.63
CA LEU A 124 -20.42 -16.41 -10.42
C LEU A 124 -21.38 -17.43 -11.04
N GLY A 125 -21.69 -17.22 -12.31
CA GLY A 125 -22.70 -18.01 -13.00
C GLY A 125 -22.30 -19.47 -12.93
N ARG A 126 -23.18 -20.31 -12.36
CA ARG A 126 -23.09 -21.75 -12.57
C ARG A 126 -23.01 -21.95 -14.07
N CYS A 127 -21.97 -22.63 -14.55
CA CYS A 127 -21.87 -22.99 -15.96
C CYS A 127 -23.18 -23.72 -16.32
N PRO A 128 -24.02 -23.18 -17.23
CA PRO A 128 -25.30 -23.81 -17.58
C PRO A 128 -25.11 -25.20 -18.18
N ARG A 129 -23.88 -25.50 -18.63
CA ARG A 129 -23.45 -26.77 -19.21
C ARG A 129 -22.85 -27.75 -18.20
N CYS A 130 -22.57 -27.32 -16.97
CA CYS A 130 -22.17 -28.22 -15.88
C CYS A 130 -23.43 -28.76 -15.18
N ARG A 131 -24.20 -29.60 -15.88
CA ARG A 131 -25.06 -30.56 -15.18
C ARG A 131 -24.13 -31.61 -14.59
N ILE A 132 -23.98 -31.59 -13.27
CA ILE A 132 -23.39 -32.69 -12.52
C ILE A 132 -24.20 -33.94 -12.89
N ARG A 133 -23.53 -34.90 -13.54
CA ARG A 133 -24.04 -36.24 -13.79
C ARG A 133 -23.34 -37.19 -12.84
#